data_AF-A0A182QH63-F1
#
_entry.id   AF-A0A182QH63-F1
#
_cell.length_a   1.000
_cell.length_b   1.000
_cell.length_c   1.000
_cell.angle_alpha   90.00
_cell.angle_beta   90.00
_cell.angle_gamma   90.00
#
_symmetry.space_group_name_H-M   'P 1'
#
loop_
_entity.id
_entity.type
_entity.pdbx_description
1 polymer ?
#
loop_
_entity_poly.entity_id
_entity_poly.type
_entity_poly.pdbx_seq_one_letter_code
_entity_poly.pdbx_strand_id
1 'polypeptide(L)'
;MMSMPQQQQPLEEAPTEHDAVNYRFIEKKVPEVAYCMACRSQFSESLPNDVIQHYMNQRHEPCCRCLYCNGPMYRYRDSRDIVRFYHDCHRSRRMLDGA
;
A
#
# COMPACT_ATOMS: atom_id res chain seq x y z
N MET A 1 65.47 9.81 3.58
CA MET A 1 65.03 8.95 2.46
C MET A 1 64.75 7.57 3.03
N MET A 2 63.53 7.02 3.10
CA MET A 2 62.28 7.30 2.42
C MET A 2 61.09 7.09 3.37
N SER A 3 60.10 7.97 3.29
CA SER A 3 58.79 7.85 3.94
C SER A 3 57.89 6.93 3.12
N MET A 4 57.13 6.03 3.76
CA MET A 4 56.12 5.20 3.09
C MET A 4 54.71 5.48 3.63
N PRO A 5 53.69 5.40 2.75
CA PRO A 5 52.40 6.09 2.93
C PRO A 5 51.47 5.34 3.89
N GLN A 6 50.85 6.09 4.80
CA GLN A 6 49.70 5.64 5.58
C GLN A 6 48.55 5.33 4.62
N GLN A 7 48.10 4.08 4.63
CA GLN A 7 46.84 3.68 4.01
C GLN A 7 45.72 4.50 4.64
N GLN A 8 45.15 5.41 3.84
CA GLN A 8 43.91 6.09 4.15
C GLN A 8 42.81 5.03 4.23
N GLN A 9 42.35 4.75 5.45
CA GLN A 9 41.02 4.19 5.66
C GLN A 9 40.03 5.11 4.93
N PRO A 10 39.03 4.59 4.21
CA PRO A 10 37.95 5.42 3.70
C PRO A 10 37.37 6.19 4.88
N LEU A 11 37.41 7.52 4.78
CA LEU A 11 36.78 8.42 5.72
C LEU A 11 35.31 8.02 5.78
N GLU A 12 34.91 7.29 6.82
CA GLU A 12 33.50 7.12 7.16
C GLU A 12 32.98 8.54 7.40
N GLU A 13 32.28 9.08 6.40
CA GLU A 13 31.55 10.33 6.56
C GLU A 13 30.67 10.18 7.79
N ALA A 14 30.91 11.04 8.78
CA ALA A 14 30.11 11.06 10.00
C ALA A 14 28.64 11.23 9.60
N PRO A 15 27.72 10.39 10.12
CA PRO A 15 26.31 10.49 9.80
C PRO A 15 25.83 11.91 10.09
N THR A 16 25.36 12.61 9.07
CA THR A 16 24.85 13.97 9.23
C THR A 16 23.44 13.92 9.81
N GLU A 17 22.96 15.03 10.38
CA GLU A 17 21.61 15.14 10.96
C GLU A 17 20.49 14.84 9.94
N HIS A 18 20.81 14.84 8.64
CA HIS A 18 19.94 14.48 7.53
C HIS A 18 19.91 12.97 7.19
N ASP A 19 20.84 12.17 7.73
CA ASP A 19 20.88 10.70 7.60
C ASP A 19 19.95 9.98 8.58
N ALA A 20 19.13 10.74 9.33
CA ALA A 20 18.19 10.23 10.33
C ALA A 20 17.04 9.38 9.73
N VAL A 21 17.01 9.16 8.42
CA VAL A 21 16.14 8.16 7.80
C VAL A 21 16.81 6.80 7.94
N ASN A 22 16.70 6.25 9.16
CA ASN A 22 17.21 4.95 9.56
C ASN A 22 17.00 3.91 8.44
N TYR A 23 18.07 3.29 7.95
CA TYR A 23 18.07 2.30 6.84
C TYR A 23 17.05 1.16 7.03
N ARG A 24 16.58 0.92 8.26
CA ARG A 24 15.45 0.02 8.56
C ARG A 24 14.11 0.45 7.95
N PHE A 25 13.92 1.72 7.62
CA PHE A 25 12.74 2.24 6.91
C PHE A 25 12.87 2.14 5.37
N ILE A 26 14.05 1.78 4.85
CA ILE A 26 14.32 1.62 3.41
C ILE A 26 14.07 0.16 2.95
N GLU A 27 13.59 -0.72 3.84
CA GLU A 27 12.99 -1.97 3.38
C GLU A 27 11.73 -1.62 2.58
N LYS A 28 11.87 -1.55 1.25
CA LYS A 28 10.77 -1.50 0.30
C LYS A 28 9.82 -2.65 0.64
N LYS A 29 8.74 -2.36 1.38
CA LYS A 29 7.63 -3.29 1.50
C LYS A 29 7.16 -3.58 0.09
N VAL A 30 7.26 -4.84 -0.33
CA VAL A 30 6.69 -5.29 -1.59
C VAL A 30 5.21 -4.91 -1.54
N PRO A 31 4.70 -4.15 -2.52
CA PRO A 31 3.31 -3.72 -2.49
C PRO A 31 2.42 -4.96 -2.44
N GLU A 32 1.52 -4.99 -1.45
CA GLU A 32 0.54 -6.06 -1.34
C GLU A 32 -0.38 -5.99 -2.57
N VAL A 33 -0.69 -7.15 -3.17
CA VAL A 33 -1.47 -7.23 -4.41
C VAL A 33 -2.83 -7.84 -4.13
N ALA A 34 -3.88 -7.17 -4.58
CA ALA A 34 -5.25 -7.64 -4.54
C ALA A 34 -5.74 -8.06 -5.93
N TYR A 35 -6.81 -8.88 -5.96
CA TYR A 35 -7.43 -9.38 -7.17
C TYR A 35 -8.93 -9.08 -7.21
N CYS A 36 -9.37 -8.32 -8.20
CA CYS A 36 -10.78 -8.00 -8.37
C CYS A 36 -11.55 -9.21 -8.92
N MET A 37 -12.65 -9.60 -8.25
CA MET A 37 -13.42 -10.76 -8.72
C MET A 37 -14.39 -10.43 -9.86
N ALA A 38 -14.60 -9.15 -10.19
CA ALA A 38 -15.48 -8.73 -11.28
C ALA A 38 -14.72 -8.65 -12.61
N CYS A 39 -13.60 -7.92 -12.65
CA CYS A 39 -12.81 -7.73 -13.88
C CYS A 39 -11.57 -8.62 -13.98
N ARG A 40 -11.26 -9.41 -12.94
CA ARG A 40 -10.11 -10.32 -12.91
C ARG A 40 -8.75 -9.64 -13.04
N SER A 41 -8.67 -8.33 -12.83
CA SER A 41 -7.41 -7.60 -12.82
C SER A 41 -6.80 -7.52 -11.42
N GLN A 42 -5.48 -7.40 -11.39
CA GLN A 42 -4.70 -7.17 -10.18
C GLN A 42 -4.54 -5.67 -9.94
N PHE A 43 -4.49 -5.28 -8.67
CA PHE A 43 -4.21 -3.91 -8.27
C PHE A 43 -3.43 -3.90 -6.94
N SER A 44 -2.73 -2.80 -6.65
CA SER A 44 -2.08 -2.62 -5.34
C SER A 44 -3.15 -2.53 -4.25
N GLU A 45 -2.88 -3.08 -3.07
CA GLU A 45 -3.65 -2.82 -1.84
C GLU A 45 -2.77 -2.25 -0.72
N SER A 46 -1.60 -1.71 -1.09
CA SER A 46 -0.67 -1.10 -0.13
C SER A 46 -1.30 0.04 0.66
N LEU A 47 -2.27 0.74 0.06
CA LEU A 47 -3.06 1.78 0.71
C LEU A 47 -4.57 1.53 0.49
N PRO A 48 -5.44 1.91 1.44
CA PRO A 48 -6.89 1.85 1.25
C PRO A 48 -7.38 2.60 0.00
N ASN A 49 -6.67 3.67 -0.38
CA ASN A 49 -6.96 4.45 -1.57
C ASN A 49 -6.80 3.64 -2.86
N ASP A 50 -5.92 2.64 -2.91
CA ASP A 50 -5.70 1.84 -4.12
C ASP A 50 -6.96 1.04 -4.48
N VAL A 51 -7.65 0.50 -3.47
CA VAL A 51 -8.95 -0.19 -3.61
C VAL A 51 -10.00 0.79 -4.15
N ILE A 52 -10.08 1.99 -3.59
CA ILE A 52 -11.01 3.03 -4.04
C ILE A 52 -10.76 3.38 -5.50
N GLN A 53 -9.51 3.67 -5.86
CA GLN A 53 -9.11 4.04 -7.22
C GLN A 53 -9.46 2.94 -8.22
N HIS A 54 -9.23 1.67 -7.89
CA HIS A 54 -9.58 0.55 -8.75
C HIS A 54 -11.08 0.56 -9.12
N TYR A 55 -11.97 0.71 -8.14
CA TYR A 55 -13.41 0.70 -8.36
C TYR A 55 -13.97 2.03 -8.91
N MET A 56 -13.22 3.13 -8.83
CA MET A 56 -13.57 4.40 -9.47
C MET A 56 -13.16 4.45 -10.94
N ASN A 57 -12.01 3.89 -11.29
CA ASN A 57 -11.44 4.00 -12.64
C ASN A 57 -12.14 3.09 -13.67
N GLN A 58 -12.74 1.99 -13.20
CA GLN A 58 -13.43 1.04 -14.07
C GLN A 58 -14.79 0.67 -13.49
N ARG A 59 -15.79 0.55 -14.36
CA ARG A 59 -17.10 0.02 -13.97
C ARG A 59 -17.02 -1.49 -13.75
N HIS A 60 -17.52 -1.93 -12.61
CA HIS A 60 -17.57 -3.33 -12.21
C HIS A 60 -19.02 -3.75 -11.95
N GLU A 61 -19.32 -5.03 -12.17
CA GLU A 61 -20.62 -5.58 -11.80
C GLU A 61 -20.70 -5.75 -10.27
N PRO A 62 -21.70 -5.16 -9.59
CA PRO A 62 -21.86 -5.31 -8.15
C PRO A 62 -22.24 -6.74 -7.78
N CYS A 63 -21.69 -7.25 -6.67
CA CYS A 63 -22.01 -8.59 -6.18
C CYS A 63 -23.22 -8.63 -5.24
N CYS A 64 -23.46 -7.53 -4.53
CA CYS A 64 -24.58 -7.35 -3.61
C CYS A 64 -24.83 -5.86 -3.35
N ARG A 65 -25.77 -5.54 -2.47
CA ARG A 65 -26.11 -4.16 -2.09
C ARG A 65 -25.83 -3.92 -0.62
N CYS A 66 -25.40 -2.71 -0.29
CA CYS A 66 -25.17 -2.28 1.08
C CYS A 66 -26.49 -2.21 1.84
N LEU A 67 -26.56 -2.85 3.00
CA LEU A 67 -27.78 -2.86 3.84
C LEU A 67 -28.17 -1.48 4.38
N TYR A 68 -27.23 -0.52 4.43
CA TYR A 68 -27.46 0.80 5.01
C TYR A 68 -27.92 1.85 3.99
N CYS A 69 -27.28 1.93 2.83
CA CYS A 69 -27.60 2.94 1.82
C CYS A 69 -28.10 2.34 0.50
N ASN A 70 -28.28 1.02 0.45
CA ASN A 70 -28.69 0.28 -0.74
C ASN A 70 -27.78 0.50 -1.96
N GLY A 71 -26.54 0.95 -1.76
CA GLY A 71 -25.57 1.18 -2.81
C GLY A 71 -24.87 -0.10 -3.28
N PRO A 72 -24.19 -0.08 -4.44
CA PRO A 72 -23.51 -1.24 -5.00
C PRO A 72 -22.29 -1.65 -4.17
N MET A 73 -22.13 -2.94 -3.88
CA MET A 73 -20.97 -3.50 -3.21
C MET A 73 -20.17 -4.39 -4.15
N TYR A 74 -18.85 -4.34 -4.01
CA TYR A 74 -17.90 -5.08 -4.83
C TYR A 74 -17.04 -5.99 -3.97
N ARG A 75 -16.40 -6.98 -4.59
CA ARG A 75 -15.58 -7.97 -3.88
C ARG A 75 -14.24 -8.19 -4.56
N TYR A 76 -13.20 -8.29 -3.75
CA TYR A 76 -11.84 -8.59 -4.18
C TYR A 76 -11.22 -9.62 -3.23
N ARG A 77 -10.15 -10.28 -3.67
CA ARG A 77 -9.29 -11.07 -2.79
C ARG A 77 -8.08 -10.22 -2.40
N ASP A 78 -7.78 -10.18 -1.11
CA ASP A 78 -6.56 -9.52 -0.63
C ASP A 78 -5.31 -10.40 -0.87
N SER A 79 -4.14 -9.88 -0.53
CA SER A 79 -2.83 -10.55 -0.64
C SER A 79 -2.74 -11.84 0.17
N ARG A 80 -3.67 -12.05 1.11
CA ARG A 80 -3.79 -13.27 1.93
C ARG A 80 -4.86 -14.23 1.40
N ASP A 81 -5.35 -14.02 0.18
CA ASP A 81 -6.43 -14.76 -0.47
C ASP A 81 -7.78 -14.69 0.29
N ILE A 82 -7.97 -13.69 1.17
CA ILE A 82 -9.21 -13.49 1.91
C ILE A 82 -10.15 -12.62 1.06
N VAL A 83 -11.40 -13.05 0.94
CA VAL A 83 -12.44 -12.28 0.25
C VAL A 83 -12.83 -11.05 1.10
N ARG A 84 -12.64 -9.87 0.52
CA ARG A 84 -13.01 -8.57 1.09
C ARG A 84 -14.12 -7.93 0.28
N PHE A 85 -14.87 -7.05 0.94
CA PHE A 85 -15.93 -6.27 0.31
C PHE A 85 -15.57 -4.79 0.31
N TYR A 86 -15.74 -4.14 -0.83
CA TYR A 86 -15.57 -2.71 -1.01
C TYR A 86 -16.91 -2.05 -1.30
N HIS A 87 -17.15 -0.92 -0.65
CA HIS A 87 -18.32 -0.08 -0.88
C HIS A 87 -18.07 1.35 -0.40
N ASP A 88 -18.32 2.33 -1.27
CA ASP A 88 -18.28 3.75 -0.92
C ASP A 88 -19.61 4.19 -0.29
N CYS A 89 -19.68 4.11 1.05
CA CYS A 89 -20.75 4.70 1.84
C CYS A 89 -20.14 5.69 2.82
N HIS A 90 -20.84 6.80 3.04
CA HIS A 90 -20.49 7.73 4.12
C HIS A 90 -20.39 7.04 5.51
N ARG A 91 -21.15 5.96 5.74
CA ARG A 91 -21.04 5.16 6.98
C ARG A 91 -19.83 4.23 7.01
N SER A 92 -19.36 3.70 5.87
CA SER A 92 -18.15 2.87 5.82
C SER A 92 -16.88 3.70 5.95
N ARG A 93 -16.87 4.94 5.46
CA ARG A 93 -15.73 5.87 5.58
C ARG A 93 -15.32 6.18 7.03
N ARG A 94 -16.29 6.33 7.94
CA ARG A 94 -15.99 6.59 9.37
C ARG A 94 -15.25 5.46 10.09
N MET A 95 -15.29 4.23 9.57
CA MET A 95 -14.51 3.11 10.13
C MET A 95 -13.05 3.12 9.68
N LEU A 96 -12.70 3.86 8.62
CA LEU A 96 -11.33 3.99 8.11
C LEU A 96 -10.59 5.19 8.74
N ASP A 97 -11.31 6.23 9.15
CA ASP A 97 -10.74 7.45 9.75
C ASP A 97 -10.49 7.34 11.28
N GLY A 98 -10.77 6.18 11.90
CA GLY A 98 -10.86 6.02 13.35
C GLY A 98 -9.93 4.98 13.98
N ALA A 99 -8.85 4.57 13.29
CA ALA A 99 -7.83 3.65 13.80
C ALA A 99 -6.49 4.36 14.01
#